data_AF-A0A841JIN5-F1
#
_entry.id   AF-A0A841JIN5-F1
#
_cell.length_a   1.000
_cell.length_b   1.000
_cell.length_c   1.000
_cell.angle_alpha   90.00
_cell.angle_beta   90.00
_cell.angle_gamma   90.00
#
_symmetry.space_group_name_H-M   'P 1'
#
loop_
_entity.id
_entity.type
_entity.pdbx_description
1 polymer ?
#
loop_
_entity_poly.entity_id
_entity_poly.type
_entity_poly.pdbx_seq_one_letter_code
_entity_poly.pdbx_strand_id
1 'polypeptide(L)'
;MKKRSTFWAVLALCLLPVYGWCQGSSDAILAGKDIAVTNTDNGQVRGYIHNGTFTYKGIPYAKAQRFMAPEKPESWPGVRASLTYGAVCPIDPTTTVNDLLEFGFNHNWGYMNEDCLKLNVWTPGIHDQKKRPVMVWLHGGGFSAGSAIELPSYDGENLSKKGDVVVVSINHRLNLLGFLNLSAYGDKYKASANAGMMDIVAALQWVKQNIAGFGGDPDNVTIFGQSGGGAKVGTLMNAPSAKGLFQKAIVESGSYRSDFMPADVSKRIGAAVLEVLKLQPNQVDSLQTMSYERLSAACKKAFIKVQLQLKAEGKPVGGFGLMWEPSIDGSFLPYNMTDPAAIELSKNVPLLVGSTKNEFMASLINPTIAGFTMDEAKAYLQKKYGDKTDTYIAEVKKAYPNTVKPADYIDIDLTTFRPGTVRQANAKSAVVGGAPVYMYQFAWQSPVMDGMYKSVHCMDIAFQFNNIGRCEEFTGAGKEAYALAAKISQAWINFARTGNPNAKGLPNWPMYTEKNGAAMVFDNQPEVKYHHDQILLQMAAAK
;
A
#
# COMPACT_ATOMS: atom_id res chain seq x y z
N MET A 1 80.21 8.71 68.28
CA MET A 1 80.02 9.90 67.43
C MET A 1 79.31 9.52 66.14
N LYS A 2 78.42 10.41 65.65
CA LYS A 2 77.65 10.43 64.37
C LYS A 2 76.27 9.75 64.45
N LYS A 3 75.16 10.50 64.70
CA LYS A 3 74.31 11.34 63.79
C LYS A 3 73.56 10.49 62.76
N ARG A 4 72.29 10.70 62.37
CA ARG A 4 71.04 11.31 62.87
C ARG A 4 70.02 11.10 61.72
N SER A 5 68.72 11.11 62.04
CA SER A 5 67.52 11.37 61.22
C SER A 5 67.03 10.37 60.15
N THR A 6 65.81 9.87 60.41
CA THR A 6 64.82 9.23 59.54
C THR A 6 64.16 10.24 58.59
N PHE A 7 63.96 9.84 57.32
CA PHE A 7 63.28 10.62 56.28
C PHE A 7 61.89 10.02 55.96
N TRP A 8 60.89 10.89 55.82
CA TRP A 8 59.56 10.57 55.29
C TRP A 8 59.54 10.81 53.77
N ALA A 9 58.90 9.91 53.00
CA ALA A 9 58.64 10.10 51.58
C ALA A 9 57.12 10.12 51.32
N VAL A 10 56.66 11.20 50.69
CA VAL A 10 55.28 11.46 50.28
C VAL A 10 55.08 10.94 48.85
N LEU A 11 54.12 10.04 48.64
CA LEU A 11 53.70 9.60 47.31
C LEU A 11 52.45 10.37 46.90
N ALA A 12 52.57 11.20 45.85
CA ALA A 12 51.45 11.88 45.21
C ALA A 12 50.84 10.95 44.15
N LEU A 13 49.59 10.52 44.36
CA LEU A 13 48.77 9.81 43.39
C LEU A 13 47.95 10.82 42.58
N CYS A 14 48.32 11.02 41.31
CA CYS A 14 47.52 11.80 40.37
C CYS A 14 46.27 10.98 39.96
N LEU A 15 45.10 11.54 40.27
CA LEU A 15 43.80 11.10 39.77
C LEU A 15 43.64 11.50 38.30
N LEU A 16 43.45 10.54 37.40
CA LEU A 16 42.84 10.75 36.09
C LEU A 16 41.52 9.98 36.05
N PRO A 17 40.36 10.64 35.83
CA PRO A 17 39.13 9.91 35.54
C PRO A 17 39.23 9.38 34.12
N VAL A 18 39.30 8.06 33.98
CA VAL A 18 39.08 7.37 32.70
C VAL A 18 37.60 7.56 32.37
N TYR A 19 37.29 8.58 31.58
CA TYR A 19 36.02 8.64 30.85
C TYR A 19 36.05 7.54 29.79
N GLY A 20 35.62 6.34 30.19
CA GLY A 20 35.23 5.32 29.24
C GLY A 20 34.05 5.84 28.44
N TRP A 21 34.30 6.31 27.22
CA TRP A 21 33.27 6.40 26.20
C TRP A 21 32.82 4.98 25.87
N CYS A 22 31.84 4.47 26.63
CA CYS A 22 30.98 3.44 26.10
C CYS A 22 30.22 4.06 24.92
N GLN A 23 30.69 3.82 23.71
CA GLN A 23 29.84 3.84 22.54
C GLN A 23 28.73 2.81 22.79
N GLY A 24 27.62 3.26 23.35
CA GLY A 24 26.44 2.44 23.59
C GLY A 24 25.98 1.87 22.25
N SER A 25 25.97 0.54 22.16
CA SER A 25 25.40 -0.21 21.04
C SER A 25 24.04 0.37 20.64
N SER A 26 23.92 0.84 19.41
CA SER A 26 22.71 1.46 18.86
C SER A 26 21.56 0.49 18.57
N ASP A 27 21.69 -0.78 18.98
CA ASP A 27 20.83 -1.89 18.56
C ASP A 27 20.01 -2.50 19.71
N ALA A 28 19.84 -1.77 20.83
CA ALA A 28 19.12 -2.29 21.99
C ALA A 28 17.59 -2.18 21.81
N ILE A 29 16.89 -3.31 21.94
CA ILE A 29 15.45 -3.34 22.19
C ILE A 29 15.21 -2.96 23.65
N LEU A 30 14.36 -1.97 23.90
CA LEU A 30 13.87 -1.61 25.23
C LEU A 30 12.39 -2.00 25.34
N ALA A 31 12.09 -2.94 26.23
CA ALA A 31 10.73 -3.34 26.56
C ALA A 31 10.61 -3.47 28.09
N GLY A 32 9.51 -2.96 28.64
CA GLY A 32 9.30 -2.93 30.08
C GLY A 32 7.92 -2.41 30.44
N LYS A 33 7.54 -2.52 31.72
CA LYS A 33 6.20 -2.13 32.17
C LYS A 33 5.84 -0.66 31.90
N ASP A 34 6.84 0.22 32.02
CA ASP A 34 6.70 1.68 31.92
C ASP A 34 7.34 2.22 30.64
N ILE A 35 7.78 1.35 29.72
CA ILE A 35 8.40 1.72 28.45
C ILE A 35 7.33 1.86 27.38
N ALA A 36 7.41 2.95 26.60
CA ALA A 36 6.52 3.22 25.49
C ALA A 36 5.03 3.14 25.86
N VAL A 37 4.64 3.64 27.04
CA VAL A 37 3.23 3.68 27.47
C VAL A 37 2.56 4.96 26.96
N THR A 38 1.44 4.83 26.27
CA THR A 38 0.61 5.97 25.84
C THR A 38 -0.87 5.66 25.92
N ASN A 39 -1.70 6.71 25.90
CA ASN A 39 -3.14 6.63 26.06
C ASN A 39 -3.84 6.54 24.70
N THR A 40 -4.90 5.74 24.64
CA THR A 40 -5.92 5.79 23.60
C THR A 40 -7.29 6.04 24.24
N ASP A 41 -8.33 6.30 23.44
CA ASP A 41 -9.72 6.43 23.89
C ASP A 41 -10.28 5.14 24.51
N ASN A 42 -9.71 3.99 24.16
CA ASN A 42 -10.10 2.68 24.69
C ASN A 42 -9.25 2.19 25.89
N GLY A 43 -8.18 2.91 26.26
CA GLY A 43 -7.31 2.55 27.38
C GLY A 43 -5.83 2.76 27.07
N GLN A 44 -4.95 2.43 28.03
CA GLN A 44 -3.51 2.59 27.82
C GLN A 44 -2.95 1.42 27.02
N VAL A 45 -1.99 1.70 26.13
CA VAL A 45 -1.20 0.69 25.42
C VAL A 45 0.27 0.83 25.76
N ARG A 46 1.01 -0.27 25.76
CA ARG A 46 2.47 -0.28 25.83
C ARG A 46 3.09 -0.97 24.63
N GLY A 47 4.06 -0.30 24.03
CA GLY A 47 4.89 -0.82 22.95
C GLY A 47 6.27 -1.24 23.45
N TYR A 48 7.24 -1.16 22.55
CA TYR A 48 8.67 -1.29 22.84
C TYR A 48 9.44 -0.24 22.02
N ILE A 49 10.70 0.00 22.36
CA ILE A 49 11.59 0.86 21.57
C ILE A 49 12.61 -0.03 20.87
N HIS A 50 12.78 0.13 19.56
CA HIS A 50 13.78 -0.55 18.76
C HIS A 50 14.55 0.49 17.95
N ASN A 51 15.87 0.55 18.12
CA ASN A 51 16.76 1.50 17.44
C ASN A 51 16.33 2.99 17.59
N GLY A 52 15.73 3.32 18.74
CA GLY A 52 15.20 4.66 19.05
C GLY A 52 13.78 4.92 18.55
N THR A 53 13.14 3.97 17.88
CA THR A 53 11.76 4.08 17.37
C THR A 53 10.78 3.39 18.32
N PHE A 54 9.79 4.12 18.80
CA PHE A 54 8.67 3.57 19.57
C PHE A 54 7.77 2.79 18.63
N THR A 55 7.55 1.53 18.97
CA THR A 55 6.87 0.56 18.10
C THR A 55 5.72 -0.10 18.86
N TYR A 56 4.54 -0.08 18.25
CA TYR A 56 3.33 -0.68 18.76
C TYR A 56 2.73 -1.58 17.69
N LYS A 57 2.39 -2.82 18.05
CA LYS A 57 1.84 -3.79 17.11
C LYS A 57 0.55 -4.39 17.67
N GLY A 58 -0.43 -4.59 16.79
CA GLY A 58 -1.68 -5.29 17.14
C GLY A 58 -2.64 -4.49 18.03
N ILE A 59 -2.69 -3.16 17.90
CA ILE A 59 -3.68 -2.33 18.62
C ILE A 59 -5.06 -2.52 17.96
N PRO A 60 -6.12 -2.95 18.68
CA PRO A 60 -7.46 -3.00 18.12
C PRO A 60 -8.01 -1.59 17.89
N TYR A 61 -8.46 -1.31 16.67
CA TYR A 61 -9.13 -0.04 16.35
C TYR A 61 -10.64 -0.20 16.19
N ALA A 62 -11.12 -1.43 15.95
CA ALA A 62 -12.52 -1.76 15.80
C ALA A 62 -12.77 -3.24 16.17
N LYS A 63 -14.05 -3.59 16.28
CA LYS A 63 -14.56 -4.97 16.24
C LYS A 63 -15.71 -5.03 15.24
N ALA A 64 -15.97 -6.19 14.66
CA ALA A 64 -17.11 -6.36 13.75
C ALA A 64 -17.62 -7.80 13.78
N GLN A 65 -18.93 -7.95 13.66
CA GLN A 65 -19.54 -9.22 13.24
C GLN A 65 -19.49 -9.32 11.71
N ARG A 66 -19.56 -10.54 11.17
CA ARG A 66 -19.55 -10.75 9.72
C ARG A 66 -20.64 -9.95 9.02
N PHE A 67 -20.26 -9.31 7.92
CA PHE A 67 -21.15 -8.56 7.02
C PHE A 67 -21.85 -7.34 7.66
N MET A 68 -21.44 -6.95 8.87
CA MET A 68 -21.96 -5.78 9.59
C MET A 68 -20.90 -4.66 9.60
N ALA A 69 -21.33 -3.43 9.85
CA ALA A 69 -20.41 -2.29 10.00
C ALA A 69 -19.45 -2.51 11.19
N PRO A 70 -18.22 -1.94 11.14
CA PRO A 70 -17.33 -1.95 12.30
C PRO A 70 -17.88 -1.09 13.44
N GLU A 71 -17.59 -1.51 14.66
CA GLU A 71 -17.91 -0.81 15.90
C GLU A 71 -16.64 -0.53 16.69
N LYS A 72 -16.70 0.45 17.60
CA LYS A 72 -15.59 0.69 18.53
C LYS A 72 -15.32 -0.57 19.36
N PRO A 73 -14.04 -0.90 19.63
CA PRO A 73 -13.72 -2.00 20.52
C PRO A 73 -14.13 -1.64 21.96
N GLU A 74 -14.27 -2.65 22.81
CA GLU A 74 -14.45 -2.42 24.25
C GLU A 74 -13.19 -1.81 24.86
N SER A 75 -13.38 -0.88 25.79
CA SER A 75 -12.27 -0.37 26.59
C SER A 75 -11.72 -1.46 27.50
N TRP A 76 -10.42 -1.45 27.73
CA TRP A 76 -9.76 -2.43 28.62
C TRP A 76 -9.23 -1.76 29.89
N PRO A 77 -9.23 -2.48 31.03
CA PRO A 77 -8.59 -1.99 32.25
C PRO A 77 -7.06 -2.07 32.14
N GLY A 78 -6.37 -1.18 32.84
CA GLY A 78 -4.91 -1.17 32.91
C GLY A 78 -4.21 -0.88 31.58
N VAL A 79 -3.04 -1.49 31.37
CA VAL A 79 -2.17 -1.25 30.20
C VAL A 79 -2.14 -2.49 29.31
N ARG A 80 -2.66 -2.38 28.09
CA ARG A 80 -2.62 -3.44 27.08
C ARG A 80 -1.23 -3.55 26.46
N ALA A 81 -0.69 -4.75 26.39
CA ALA A 81 0.54 -5.01 25.64
C ALA A 81 0.27 -5.01 24.12
N SER A 82 1.05 -4.21 23.39
CA SER A 82 0.99 -4.08 21.92
C SER A 82 2.37 -4.34 21.34
N LEU A 83 2.87 -5.56 21.56
CA LEU A 83 4.25 -5.98 21.26
C LEU A 83 4.37 -6.90 20.04
N THR A 84 3.27 -7.53 19.64
CA THR A 84 3.21 -8.47 18.51
C THR A 84 2.15 -8.02 17.52
N TYR A 85 2.35 -8.35 16.25
CA TYR A 85 1.32 -8.14 15.25
C TYR A 85 0.04 -8.90 15.63
N GLY A 86 -1.10 -8.28 15.32
CA GLY A 86 -2.41 -8.91 15.45
C GLY A 86 -2.66 -9.92 14.33
N ALA A 87 -3.78 -10.63 14.42
CA ALA A 87 -4.21 -11.52 13.36
C ALA A 87 -4.48 -10.77 12.05
N VAL A 88 -4.27 -11.47 10.93
CA VAL A 88 -4.59 -11.00 9.58
C VAL A 88 -5.96 -11.52 9.16
N CYS A 89 -6.61 -10.84 8.20
CA CYS A 89 -7.90 -11.28 7.70
C CYS A 89 -7.79 -12.69 7.08
N PRO A 90 -8.76 -13.59 7.30
CA PRO A 90 -8.79 -14.88 6.62
C PRO A 90 -8.78 -14.72 5.11
N ILE A 91 -7.92 -15.50 4.46
CA ILE A 91 -7.83 -15.67 3.01
C ILE A 91 -7.77 -17.17 2.73
N ASP A 92 -7.92 -17.57 1.47
CA ASP A 92 -7.64 -18.97 1.13
C ASP A 92 -6.15 -19.26 1.35
N PRO A 93 -5.79 -20.39 1.97
CA PRO A 93 -4.39 -20.72 2.20
C PRO A 93 -3.65 -20.88 0.87
N THR A 94 -2.44 -20.35 0.81
CA THR A 94 -1.51 -20.61 -0.30
C THR A 94 -1.12 -22.09 -0.28
N THR A 95 -1.54 -22.85 -1.30
CA THR A 95 -1.26 -24.30 -1.40
C THR A 95 -0.09 -24.63 -2.33
N THR A 96 0.43 -23.63 -3.04
CA THR A 96 1.55 -23.74 -3.98
C THR A 96 2.43 -22.51 -3.89
N VAL A 97 3.75 -22.68 -3.97
CA VAL A 97 4.73 -21.59 -3.97
C VAL A 97 5.41 -21.53 -5.33
N ASN A 98 5.58 -20.32 -5.86
CA ASN A 98 6.49 -20.06 -6.98
C ASN A 98 7.77 -19.47 -6.40
N ASP A 99 8.82 -20.26 -6.34
CA ASP A 99 10.08 -19.88 -5.67
C ASP A 99 10.67 -18.58 -6.22
N LEU A 100 10.56 -18.33 -7.53
CA LEU A 100 11.09 -17.11 -8.14
C LEU A 100 10.32 -15.86 -7.69
N LEU A 101 9.00 -15.95 -7.52
CA LEU A 101 8.23 -14.84 -6.98
C LEU A 101 8.43 -14.72 -5.47
N GLU A 102 8.36 -15.84 -4.76
CA GLU A 102 8.40 -15.88 -3.31
C GLU A 102 9.76 -15.45 -2.76
N PHE A 103 10.85 -15.74 -3.47
CA PHE A 103 12.19 -15.25 -3.12
C PHE A 103 12.20 -13.73 -3.01
N GLY A 104 11.72 -13.02 -4.05
CA GLY A 104 11.72 -11.56 -4.05
C GLY A 104 10.74 -10.95 -3.05
N PHE A 105 9.49 -11.45 -3.02
CA PHE A 105 8.44 -10.89 -2.17
C PHE A 105 8.61 -11.23 -0.69
N ASN A 106 9.13 -12.43 -0.37
CA ASN A 106 9.33 -12.93 0.99
C ASN A 106 8.08 -12.72 1.86
N HIS A 107 6.95 -13.32 1.45
CA HIS A 107 5.66 -13.04 2.03
C HIS A 107 5.57 -13.56 3.47
N ASN A 108 5.09 -12.71 4.37
CA ASN A 108 4.62 -13.10 5.68
C ASN A 108 3.09 -13.26 5.67
N TRP A 109 2.64 -14.50 5.58
CA TRP A 109 1.21 -14.85 5.55
C TRP A 109 0.47 -14.60 6.86
N GLY A 110 1.19 -14.42 7.98
CA GLY A 110 0.61 -14.13 9.28
C GLY A 110 -0.27 -15.24 9.87
N TYR A 111 -0.89 -14.94 11.01
CA TYR A 111 -1.90 -15.80 11.65
C TYR A 111 -3.30 -15.28 11.30
N MET A 112 -4.11 -16.11 10.63
CA MET A 112 -5.45 -15.72 10.15
C MET A 112 -6.51 -15.81 11.26
N ASN A 113 -7.31 -14.76 11.43
CA ASN A 113 -8.48 -14.73 12.31
C ASN A 113 -9.43 -13.60 11.92
N GLU A 114 -10.74 -13.76 12.11
CA GLU A 114 -11.71 -12.68 11.83
C GLU A 114 -11.58 -11.48 12.79
N ASP A 115 -11.01 -11.66 13.99
CA ASP A 115 -10.56 -10.55 14.86
C ASP A 115 -9.27 -9.89 14.33
N CYS A 116 -9.34 -9.40 13.08
CA CYS A 116 -8.23 -8.83 12.34
C CYS A 116 -8.21 -7.31 12.30
N LEU A 117 -9.17 -6.61 12.92
CA LEU A 117 -9.26 -5.14 12.86
C LEU A 117 -8.25 -4.46 13.81
N LYS A 118 -6.97 -4.64 13.47
CA LYS A 118 -5.81 -4.19 14.23
C LYS A 118 -4.92 -3.27 13.40
N LEU A 119 -4.19 -2.41 14.08
CA LEU A 119 -3.19 -1.52 13.48
C LEU A 119 -1.86 -1.57 14.24
N ASN A 120 -0.83 -1.07 13.58
CA ASN A 120 0.53 -0.93 14.12
C ASN A 120 0.99 0.51 13.96
N VAL A 121 1.85 0.99 14.87
CA VAL A 121 2.35 2.36 14.90
C VAL A 121 3.87 2.33 15.12
N TRP A 122 4.59 3.09 14.28
CA TRP A 122 6.00 3.43 14.48
C TRP A 122 6.12 4.94 14.62
N THR A 123 6.77 5.41 15.68
CA THR A 123 6.96 6.84 15.94
C THR A 123 8.34 7.13 16.53
N PRO A 124 8.98 8.26 16.20
CA PRO A 124 10.27 8.66 16.78
C PRO A 124 10.15 9.11 18.25
N GLY A 125 8.93 9.39 18.73
CA GLY A 125 8.71 9.90 20.07
C GLY A 125 7.24 9.95 20.46
N ILE A 126 7.00 9.84 21.77
CA ILE A 126 5.69 10.01 22.39
C ILE A 126 5.74 11.16 23.40
N HIS A 127 4.62 11.83 23.63
CA HIS A 127 4.47 12.92 24.62
C HIS A 127 5.40 14.13 24.44
N ASP A 128 6.03 14.29 23.27
CA ASP A 128 6.95 15.38 22.97
C ASP A 128 6.31 16.56 22.19
N GLN A 129 4.99 16.48 21.98
CA GLN A 129 4.16 17.53 21.37
C GLN A 129 4.62 18.00 19.97
N LYS A 130 5.45 17.21 19.26
CA LYS A 130 6.00 17.61 17.96
C LYS A 130 4.99 17.68 16.81
N LYS A 131 3.80 17.08 16.95
CA LYS A 131 2.75 17.03 15.92
C LYS A 131 3.32 16.62 14.55
N ARG A 132 3.86 15.41 14.48
CA ARG A 132 4.50 14.90 13.27
C ARG A 132 3.47 14.57 12.18
N PRO A 133 3.81 14.71 10.88
CA PRO A 133 2.98 14.14 9.82
C PRO A 133 2.72 12.65 10.06
N VAL A 134 1.49 12.22 9.80
CA VAL A 134 1.06 10.82 9.96
C VAL A 134 0.91 10.21 8.57
N MET A 135 1.52 9.05 8.35
CA MET A 135 1.43 8.29 7.11
C MET A 135 0.74 6.94 7.39
N VAL A 136 -0.45 6.74 6.81
CA VAL A 136 -1.28 5.55 7.02
C VAL A 136 -1.21 4.65 5.78
N TRP A 137 -0.54 3.51 5.94
CA TRP A 137 -0.32 2.50 4.91
C TRP A 137 -1.52 1.57 4.73
N LEU A 138 -1.98 1.47 3.49
CA LEU A 138 -2.99 0.52 3.04
C LEU A 138 -2.32 -0.53 2.15
N HIS A 139 -2.28 -1.78 2.62
CA HIS A 139 -1.62 -2.87 1.91
C HIS A 139 -2.31 -3.25 0.58
N GLY A 140 -1.55 -3.92 -0.30
CA GLY A 140 -1.99 -4.46 -1.58
C GLY A 140 -2.88 -5.71 -1.48
N GLY A 141 -2.76 -6.63 -2.44
CA GLY A 141 -3.56 -7.87 -2.52
C GLY A 141 -4.97 -7.68 -3.08
N GLY A 142 -5.17 -6.65 -3.91
CA GLY A 142 -6.49 -6.20 -4.33
C GLY A 142 -7.36 -5.87 -3.12
N PHE A 143 -8.62 -6.33 -3.15
CA PHE A 143 -9.53 -6.30 -2.01
C PHE A 143 -9.71 -7.69 -1.38
N SER A 144 -8.89 -8.68 -1.78
CA SER A 144 -9.11 -10.09 -1.48
C SER A 144 -8.06 -10.70 -0.55
N ALA A 145 -6.82 -10.19 -0.61
CA ALA A 145 -5.66 -10.75 0.07
C ALA A 145 -4.76 -9.67 0.67
N GLY A 146 -3.71 -10.12 1.33
CA GLY A 146 -2.68 -9.31 1.97
C GLY A 146 -2.94 -8.93 3.41
N SER A 147 -1.97 -8.22 3.99
CA SER A 147 -2.05 -7.73 5.36
C SER A 147 -1.08 -6.57 5.61
N ALA A 148 -1.22 -5.92 6.77
CA ALA A 148 -0.30 -4.89 7.26
C ALA A 148 1.16 -5.34 7.41
N ILE A 149 1.43 -6.64 7.34
CA ILE A 149 2.76 -7.24 7.58
C ILE A 149 3.26 -8.10 6.43
N GLU A 150 2.47 -8.20 5.36
CA GLU A 150 2.66 -9.20 4.30
C GLU A 150 4.02 -9.11 3.63
N LEU A 151 4.53 -7.90 3.38
CA LEU A 151 5.86 -7.72 2.79
C LEU A 151 6.82 -7.09 3.82
N PRO A 152 8.11 -7.49 3.82
CA PRO A 152 9.10 -6.89 4.71
C PRO A 152 9.29 -5.39 4.45
N SER A 153 8.93 -4.93 3.25
CA SER A 153 8.97 -3.52 2.86
C SER A 153 7.99 -2.64 3.65
N TYR A 154 6.95 -3.20 4.29
CA TYR A 154 5.92 -2.43 5.00
C TYR A 154 6.33 -1.98 6.41
N ASP A 155 7.46 -2.45 6.95
CA ASP A 155 7.88 -2.07 8.30
C ASP A 155 8.19 -0.56 8.37
N GLY A 156 7.45 0.15 9.21
CA GLY A 156 7.48 1.60 9.28
C GLY A 156 8.71 2.21 9.99
N GLU A 157 9.59 1.41 10.58
CA GLU A 157 10.68 1.91 11.42
C GLU A 157 11.62 2.86 10.69
N ASN A 158 12.10 2.45 9.50
CA ASN A 158 13.07 3.23 8.74
C ASN A 158 12.48 4.54 8.21
N LEU A 159 11.25 4.50 7.70
CA LEU A 159 10.53 5.68 7.24
C LEU A 159 10.25 6.66 8.39
N SER A 160 9.77 6.14 9.52
CA SER A 160 9.50 6.93 10.73
C SER A 160 10.74 7.65 11.23
N LYS A 161 11.83 6.89 11.43
CA LYS A 161 13.11 7.40 11.93
C LYS A 161 13.72 8.42 10.98
N LYS A 162 13.71 8.16 9.67
CA LYS A 162 14.28 9.07 8.67
C LYS A 162 13.51 10.38 8.56
N GLY A 163 12.18 10.31 8.55
CA GLY A 163 11.33 11.46 8.21
C GLY A 163 10.89 12.32 9.39
N ASP A 164 11.14 11.87 10.62
CA ASP A 164 10.47 12.35 11.82
C ASP A 164 8.93 12.37 11.60
N VAL A 165 8.39 11.21 11.19
CA VAL A 165 6.97 10.98 10.86
C VAL A 165 6.41 9.81 11.67
N VAL A 166 5.09 9.79 11.91
CA VAL A 166 4.40 8.63 12.46
C VAL A 166 3.91 7.75 11.32
N VAL A 167 4.28 6.47 11.32
CA VAL A 167 3.79 5.50 10.34
C VAL A 167 2.76 4.60 10.99
N VAL A 168 1.62 4.40 10.33
CA VAL A 168 0.55 3.51 10.77
C VAL A 168 0.28 2.50 9.66
N SER A 169 0.22 1.21 9.97
CA SER A 169 -0.22 0.18 9.03
C SER A 169 -1.46 -0.51 9.57
N ILE A 170 -2.44 -0.84 8.72
CA ILE A 170 -3.72 -1.40 9.18
C ILE A 170 -4.07 -2.71 8.47
N ASN A 171 -4.69 -3.62 9.21
CA ASN A 171 -5.49 -4.70 8.64
C ASN A 171 -6.95 -4.22 8.52
N HIS A 172 -7.72 -4.78 7.58
CA HIS A 172 -9.16 -4.56 7.41
C HIS A 172 -9.79 -5.82 6.81
N ARG A 173 -11.13 -5.96 6.82
CA ARG A 173 -11.77 -7.14 6.22
C ARG A 173 -11.60 -7.17 4.70
N LEU A 174 -11.24 -8.35 4.20
CA LEU A 174 -11.00 -8.62 2.79
C LEU A 174 -12.08 -9.54 2.22
N ASN A 175 -12.02 -9.78 0.91
CA ASN A 175 -12.78 -10.81 0.21
C ASN A 175 -14.28 -10.85 0.59
N LEU A 176 -14.84 -12.04 0.84
CA LEU A 176 -16.23 -12.21 1.23
C LEU A 176 -16.54 -11.52 2.57
N LEU A 177 -15.56 -11.41 3.48
CA LEU A 177 -15.78 -10.81 4.80
C LEU A 177 -15.97 -9.28 4.72
N GLY A 178 -15.34 -8.65 3.73
CA GLY A 178 -15.38 -7.21 3.53
C GLY A 178 -16.32 -6.73 2.41
N PHE A 179 -16.65 -7.60 1.44
CA PHE A 179 -17.27 -7.18 0.17
C PHE A 179 -18.42 -8.08 -0.32
N LEU A 180 -18.86 -9.07 0.46
CA LEU A 180 -20.08 -9.84 0.13
C LEU A 180 -21.33 -9.00 0.39
N ASN A 181 -21.98 -8.54 -0.67
CA ASN A 181 -23.18 -7.73 -0.56
C ASN A 181 -24.42 -8.55 -0.18
N LEU A 182 -24.80 -8.46 1.09
CA LEU A 182 -26.02 -9.02 1.69
C LEU A 182 -27.06 -7.94 2.04
N SER A 183 -26.92 -6.72 1.54
CA SER A 183 -27.81 -5.58 1.87
C SER A 183 -29.29 -5.83 1.56
N ALA A 184 -29.60 -6.77 0.67
CA ALA A 184 -30.98 -7.16 0.33
C ALA A 184 -31.66 -8.03 1.40
N TYR A 185 -30.93 -8.51 2.42
CA TYR A 185 -31.41 -9.51 3.37
C TYR A 185 -31.56 -8.98 4.81
N GLY A 186 -31.78 -7.68 4.97
CA GLY A 186 -32.13 -7.03 6.24
C GLY A 186 -31.20 -5.89 6.64
N ASP A 187 -31.72 -4.99 7.47
CA ASP A 187 -31.06 -3.72 7.82
C ASP A 187 -29.67 -3.89 8.45
N LYS A 188 -29.46 -4.98 9.21
CA LYS A 188 -28.16 -5.27 9.82
C LYS A 188 -27.04 -5.47 8.79
N TYR A 189 -27.37 -5.88 7.57
CA TYR A 189 -26.40 -6.14 6.49
C TYR A 189 -26.29 -4.98 5.48
N LYS A 190 -26.90 -3.83 5.75
CA LYS A 190 -26.88 -2.67 4.83
C LYS A 190 -25.48 -2.25 4.39
N ALA A 191 -24.49 -2.43 5.28
CA ALA A 191 -23.09 -2.06 5.08
C ALA A 191 -22.23 -3.12 4.38
N SER A 192 -22.76 -4.34 4.21
CA SER A 192 -21.99 -5.54 3.83
C SER A 192 -21.24 -5.43 2.49
N ALA A 193 -21.74 -4.62 1.55
CA ALA A 193 -21.12 -4.42 0.25
C ALA A 193 -19.74 -3.74 0.32
N ASN A 194 -19.51 -2.95 1.37
CA ASN A 194 -18.32 -2.11 1.53
C ASN A 194 -17.75 -2.19 2.96
N ALA A 195 -18.03 -3.26 3.69
CA ALA A 195 -17.66 -3.42 5.10
C ALA A 195 -16.14 -3.29 5.31
N GLY A 196 -15.32 -3.83 4.39
CA GLY A 196 -13.86 -3.69 4.43
C GLY A 196 -13.40 -2.23 4.28
N MET A 197 -14.07 -1.44 3.45
CA MET A 197 -13.76 0.00 3.33
C MET A 197 -14.22 0.81 4.54
N MET A 198 -15.34 0.42 5.16
CA MET A 198 -15.79 1.03 6.41
C MET A 198 -14.83 0.74 7.56
N ASP A 199 -14.18 -0.42 7.59
CA ASP A 199 -13.12 -0.72 8.56
C ASP A 199 -11.95 0.26 8.42
N ILE A 200 -11.55 0.59 7.19
CA ILE A 200 -10.49 1.59 6.96
C ILE A 200 -10.93 2.98 7.44
N VAL A 201 -12.19 3.36 7.23
CA VAL A 201 -12.74 4.60 7.80
C VAL A 201 -12.69 4.59 9.33
N ALA A 202 -13.04 3.47 9.98
CA ALA A 202 -12.92 3.31 11.43
C ALA A 202 -11.46 3.43 11.91
N ALA A 203 -10.50 2.86 11.17
CA ALA A 203 -9.08 3.01 11.48
C ALA A 203 -8.61 4.48 11.36
N LEU A 204 -9.07 5.21 10.34
CA LEU A 204 -8.76 6.63 10.20
C LEU A 204 -9.42 7.50 11.28
N GLN A 205 -10.64 7.14 11.72
CA GLN A 205 -11.28 7.76 12.88
C GLN A 205 -10.48 7.50 14.16
N TRP A 206 -9.93 6.30 14.33
CA TRP A 206 -9.03 5.98 15.43
C TRP A 206 -7.75 6.83 15.35
N VAL A 207 -7.14 6.98 14.17
CA VAL A 207 -5.98 7.85 13.98
C VAL A 207 -6.32 9.28 14.39
N LYS A 208 -7.45 9.82 13.91
CA LYS A 208 -7.91 11.17 14.28
C LYS A 208 -8.02 11.37 15.79
N GLN A 209 -8.50 10.36 16.51
CA GLN A 209 -8.77 10.43 17.95
C GLN A 209 -7.52 10.19 18.81
N ASN A 210 -6.60 9.34 18.34
CA ASN A 210 -5.56 8.77 19.19
C ASN A 210 -4.13 9.15 18.82
N ILE A 211 -3.86 9.52 17.56
CA ILE A 211 -2.46 9.62 17.06
C ILE A 211 -1.64 10.71 17.73
N ALA A 212 -2.28 11.71 18.33
CA ALA A 212 -1.62 12.73 19.15
C ALA A 212 -0.85 12.12 20.33
N GLY A 213 -1.39 11.05 20.96
CA GLY A 213 -0.69 10.31 22.01
C GLY A 213 0.58 9.59 21.53
N PHE A 214 0.70 9.38 20.22
CA PHE A 214 1.87 8.80 19.56
C PHE A 214 2.78 9.87 18.93
N GLY A 215 2.58 11.15 19.27
CA GLY A 215 3.36 12.28 18.76
C GLY A 215 3.00 12.71 17.32
N GLY A 216 1.92 12.18 16.75
CA GLY A 216 1.42 12.52 15.42
C GLY A 216 0.46 13.70 15.42
N ASP A 217 0.27 14.30 14.25
CA ASP A 217 -0.69 15.37 14.01
C ASP A 217 -1.96 14.81 13.36
N PRO A 218 -3.11 14.78 14.07
CA PRO A 218 -4.37 14.31 13.50
C PRO A 218 -4.93 15.22 12.40
N ASP A 219 -4.36 16.41 12.19
CA ASP A 219 -4.71 17.35 11.12
C ASP A 219 -3.73 17.31 9.93
N ASN A 220 -2.71 16.42 9.99
CA ASN A 220 -1.74 16.23 8.91
C ASN A 220 -1.53 14.73 8.61
N VAL A 221 -2.59 14.11 8.09
CA VAL A 221 -2.64 12.68 7.76
C VAL A 221 -2.54 12.48 6.25
N THR A 222 -1.64 11.59 5.84
CA THR A 222 -1.45 11.13 4.47
C THR A 222 -1.82 9.65 4.40
N ILE A 223 -2.80 9.30 3.56
CA ILE A 223 -3.05 7.89 3.23
C ILE A 223 -2.21 7.50 2.01
N PHE A 224 -1.59 6.34 2.05
CA PHE A 224 -0.80 5.82 0.95
C PHE A 224 -0.91 4.30 0.86
N GLY A 225 -0.78 3.76 -0.35
CA GLY A 225 -0.93 2.34 -0.57
C GLY A 225 -0.57 1.94 -1.99
N GLN A 226 -0.18 0.68 -2.11
CA GLN A 226 0.25 0.08 -3.37
C GLN A 226 -0.74 -0.95 -3.91
N SER A 227 -0.91 -1.00 -5.23
CA SER A 227 -1.82 -1.95 -5.90
C SER A 227 -3.26 -1.80 -5.39
N GLY A 228 -3.86 -2.88 -4.88
CA GLY A 228 -5.13 -2.84 -4.15
C GLY A 228 -5.17 -1.81 -3.02
N GLY A 229 -4.03 -1.54 -2.38
CA GLY A 229 -3.83 -0.45 -1.42
C GLY A 229 -4.06 0.93 -2.02
N GLY A 230 -3.47 1.18 -3.18
CA GLY A 230 -3.68 2.41 -3.94
C GLY A 230 -5.12 2.51 -4.46
N ALA A 231 -5.73 1.39 -4.84
CA ALA A 231 -7.16 1.35 -5.17
C ALA A 231 -8.03 1.69 -3.96
N LYS A 232 -7.70 1.21 -2.74
CA LYS A 232 -8.37 1.59 -1.48
C LYS A 232 -8.20 3.09 -1.19
N VAL A 233 -7.02 3.67 -1.41
CA VAL A 233 -6.80 5.12 -1.34
C VAL A 233 -7.73 5.86 -2.30
N GLY A 234 -7.77 5.43 -3.56
CA GLY A 234 -8.70 5.95 -4.56
C GLY A 234 -10.16 5.86 -4.10
N THR A 235 -10.60 4.73 -3.54
CA THR A 235 -11.95 4.57 -3.00
C THR A 235 -12.25 5.56 -1.87
N LEU A 236 -11.33 5.77 -0.92
CA LEU A 236 -11.51 6.69 0.20
C LEU A 236 -11.62 8.16 -0.26
N MET A 237 -10.93 8.53 -1.34
CA MET A 237 -11.10 9.85 -1.98
C MET A 237 -12.52 10.07 -2.55
N ASN A 238 -13.28 9.00 -2.75
CA ASN A 238 -14.65 9.02 -3.29
C ASN A 238 -15.71 8.70 -2.20
N ALA A 239 -15.31 8.46 -0.95
CA ALA A 239 -16.22 8.10 0.14
C ALA A 239 -16.57 9.34 0.99
N PRO A 240 -17.84 9.80 1.05
CA PRO A 240 -18.23 10.96 1.85
C PRO A 240 -17.88 10.83 3.34
N SER A 241 -17.97 9.62 3.90
CA SER A 241 -17.65 9.32 5.30
C SER A 241 -16.16 9.43 5.64
N ALA A 242 -15.28 9.43 4.63
CA ALA A 242 -13.84 9.60 4.82
C ALA A 242 -13.38 11.07 4.74
N LYS A 243 -14.27 11.99 4.33
CA LYS A 243 -13.95 13.40 4.17
C LYS A 243 -13.45 14.00 5.48
N GLY A 244 -12.26 14.62 5.41
CA GLY A 244 -11.62 15.27 6.57
C GLY A 244 -10.81 14.33 7.47
N LEU A 245 -10.81 13.02 7.21
CA LEU A 245 -9.99 12.06 7.95
C LEU A 245 -8.54 11.97 7.45
N PHE A 246 -8.28 12.48 6.24
CA PHE A 246 -6.95 12.63 5.67
C PHE A 246 -6.86 13.92 4.85
N GLN A 247 -5.64 14.42 4.72
CA GLN A 247 -5.35 15.69 4.04
C GLN A 247 -4.55 15.48 2.75
N LYS A 248 -3.92 14.32 2.56
CA LYS A 248 -3.10 14.01 1.37
C LYS A 248 -3.26 12.53 0.99
N ALA A 249 -3.06 12.23 -0.29
CA ALA A 249 -3.18 10.88 -0.81
C ALA A 249 -1.99 10.53 -1.72
N ILE A 250 -1.47 9.31 -1.56
CA ILE A 250 -0.50 8.72 -2.47
C ILE A 250 -1.07 7.41 -3.04
N VAL A 251 -1.12 7.29 -4.37
CA VAL A 251 -1.64 6.11 -5.07
C VAL A 251 -0.51 5.48 -5.88
N GLU A 252 -0.05 4.31 -5.44
CA GLU A 252 1.11 3.62 -6.02
C GLU A 252 0.61 2.40 -6.79
N SER A 253 0.67 2.42 -8.12
CA SER A 253 0.14 1.35 -8.99
C SER A 253 -1.32 0.97 -8.66
N GLY A 254 -2.14 1.93 -8.21
CA GLY A 254 -3.50 1.67 -7.71
C GLY A 254 -4.64 2.11 -8.63
N SER A 255 -4.32 2.87 -9.67
CA SER A 255 -5.31 3.55 -10.54
C SER A 255 -5.87 2.67 -11.66
N TYR A 256 -5.79 1.35 -11.53
CA TYR A 256 -6.16 0.39 -12.58
C TYR A 256 -7.67 0.16 -12.74
N ARG A 257 -8.49 0.77 -11.87
CA ARG A 257 -9.96 0.75 -11.95
C ARG A 257 -10.48 2.14 -12.29
N SER A 258 -11.48 2.20 -13.17
CA SER A 258 -12.21 3.44 -13.49
C SER A 258 -13.58 3.50 -12.81
N ASP A 259 -14.15 2.35 -12.45
CA ASP A 259 -15.49 2.22 -11.88
C ASP A 259 -15.47 1.22 -10.73
N PHE A 260 -16.47 1.32 -9.84
CA PHE A 260 -16.74 0.32 -8.80
C PHE A 260 -17.74 -0.73 -9.29
N MET A 261 -17.92 -1.82 -8.53
CA MET A 261 -18.90 -2.84 -8.88
C MET A 261 -20.33 -2.27 -8.83
N PRO A 262 -21.12 -2.38 -9.90
CA PRO A 262 -22.52 -1.99 -9.87
C PRO A 262 -23.30 -2.73 -8.78
N ALA A 263 -24.23 -2.04 -8.10
CA ALA A 263 -24.99 -2.63 -7.00
C ALA A 263 -25.83 -3.84 -7.41
N ASP A 264 -26.35 -3.87 -8.65
CA ASP A 264 -27.11 -5.01 -9.15
C ASP A 264 -26.21 -6.25 -9.30
N VAL A 265 -24.97 -6.08 -9.76
CA VAL A 265 -23.98 -7.16 -9.87
C VAL A 265 -23.60 -7.69 -8.50
N SER A 266 -23.26 -6.81 -7.54
CA SER A 266 -22.88 -7.25 -6.20
C SER A 266 -24.04 -7.94 -5.46
N LYS A 267 -25.29 -7.47 -5.62
CA LYS A 267 -26.49 -8.15 -5.09
C LYS A 267 -26.74 -9.50 -5.76
N ARG A 268 -26.50 -9.65 -7.06
CA ARG A 268 -26.58 -10.94 -7.77
C ARG A 268 -25.58 -11.95 -7.22
N ILE A 269 -24.38 -11.53 -6.87
CA ILE A 269 -23.39 -12.39 -6.20
C ILE A 269 -23.93 -12.86 -4.85
N GLY A 270 -24.46 -11.95 -4.02
CA GLY A 270 -25.09 -12.29 -2.74
C GLY A 270 -26.20 -13.33 -2.89
N ALA A 271 -27.11 -13.14 -3.85
CA ALA A 271 -28.18 -14.09 -4.15
C ALA A 271 -27.65 -15.45 -4.63
N ALA A 272 -26.65 -15.46 -5.50
CA ALA A 272 -26.03 -16.68 -5.99
C ALA A 272 -25.32 -17.46 -4.87
N VAL A 273 -24.75 -16.78 -3.86
CA VAL A 273 -24.18 -17.46 -2.67
C VAL A 273 -25.24 -18.22 -1.90
N LEU A 274 -26.39 -17.60 -1.62
CA LEU A 274 -27.51 -18.26 -0.93
C LEU A 274 -28.01 -19.46 -1.75
N GLU A 275 -28.14 -19.31 -3.07
CA GLU A 275 -28.57 -20.41 -3.95
C GLU A 275 -27.59 -21.59 -3.95
N VAL A 276 -26.29 -21.31 -4.09
CA VAL A 276 -25.24 -22.35 -4.04
C VAL A 276 -25.26 -23.10 -2.71
N LEU A 277 -25.55 -22.39 -1.62
CA LEU A 277 -25.68 -22.95 -0.27
C LEU A 277 -27.05 -23.60 0.00
N LYS A 278 -28.00 -23.48 -0.95
CA LYS A 278 -29.40 -23.94 -0.82
C LYS A 278 -30.13 -23.30 0.37
N LEU A 279 -29.86 -22.01 0.61
CA LEU A 279 -30.48 -21.23 1.67
C LEU A 279 -31.61 -20.35 1.11
N GLN A 280 -32.71 -20.26 1.85
CA GLN A 280 -33.75 -19.28 1.61
C GLN A 280 -33.35 -17.90 2.14
N PRO A 281 -33.92 -16.79 1.63
CA PRO A 281 -33.59 -15.44 2.09
C PRO A 281 -33.68 -15.24 3.61
N ASN A 282 -34.66 -15.85 4.28
CA ASN A 282 -34.82 -15.79 5.74
C ASN A 282 -33.80 -16.63 6.53
N GLN A 283 -32.91 -17.38 5.84
CA GLN A 283 -31.85 -18.18 6.43
C GLN A 283 -30.45 -17.53 6.27
N VAL A 284 -30.39 -16.29 5.77
CA VAL A 284 -29.12 -15.54 5.56
C VAL A 284 -28.26 -15.47 6.83
N ASP A 285 -28.88 -15.47 8.01
CA ASP A 285 -28.18 -15.36 9.29
C ASP A 285 -27.27 -16.55 9.59
N SER A 286 -27.53 -17.70 8.97
CA SER A 286 -26.64 -18.87 9.07
C SER A 286 -25.24 -18.61 8.49
N LEU A 287 -25.07 -17.58 7.64
CA LEU A 287 -23.76 -17.19 7.11
C LEU A 287 -22.83 -16.60 8.19
N GLN A 288 -23.37 -16.07 9.29
CA GLN A 288 -22.56 -15.47 10.36
C GLN A 288 -21.67 -16.51 11.06
N THR A 289 -22.16 -17.74 11.21
CA THR A 289 -21.47 -18.81 11.96
C THR A 289 -20.93 -19.93 11.08
N MET A 290 -21.16 -19.86 9.76
CA MET A 290 -20.62 -20.85 8.80
C MET A 290 -19.09 -20.85 8.82
N SER A 291 -18.42 -21.98 8.57
CA SER A 291 -16.95 -21.93 8.45
C SER A 291 -16.53 -21.06 7.27
N TYR A 292 -15.40 -20.36 7.41
CA TYR A 292 -14.87 -19.48 6.37
C TYR A 292 -14.63 -20.27 5.07
N GLU A 293 -14.11 -21.49 5.16
CA GLU A 293 -13.77 -22.34 4.01
C GLU A 293 -15.02 -22.73 3.21
N ARG A 294 -16.09 -23.13 3.91
CA ARG A 294 -17.37 -23.47 3.27
C ARG A 294 -17.96 -22.26 2.56
N LEU A 295 -17.89 -21.10 3.20
CA LEU A 295 -18.43 -19.87 2.63
C LEU A 295 -17.59 -19.36 1.45
N SER A 296 -16.26 -19.40 1.55
CA SER A 296 -15.33 -19.08 0.46
C SER A 296 -15.58 -19.97 -0.76
N ALA A 297 -15.70 -21.29 -0.55
CA ALA A 297 -16.01 -22.23 -1.62
C ALA A 297 -17.36 -21.95 -2.30
N ALA A 298 -18.38 -21.54 -1.54
CA ALA A 298 -19.67 -21.14 -2.09
C ALA A 298 -19.57 -19.84 -2.89
N CYS A 299 -18.84 -18.85 -2.38
CA CYS A 299 -18.60 -17.59 -3.08
C CYS A 299 -17.90 -17.81 -4.43
N LYS A 300 -16.85 -18.65 -4.49
CA LYS A 300 -16.18 -18.97 -5.76
C LYS A 300 -17.14 -19.52 -6.82
N LYS A 301 -18.05 -20.42 -6.43
CA LYS A 301 -19.09 -20.95 -7.32
C LYS A 301 -20.09 -19.88 -7.75
N ALA A 302 -20.49 -19.01 -6.82
CA ALA A 302 -21.38 -17.88 -7.11
C ALA A 302 -20.76 -16.89 -8.11
N PHE A 303 -19.47 -16.57 -7.96
CA PHE A 303 -18.72 -15.73 -8.90
C PHE A 303 -18.71 -16.31 -10.32
N ILE A 304 -18.37 -17.59 -10.46
CA ILE A 304 -18.39 -18.28 -11.77
C ILE A 304 -19.78 -18.19 -12.38
N LYS A 305 -20.82 -18.48 -11.59
CA LYS A 305 -22.21 -18.41 -12.05
C LYS A 305 -22.58 -17.02 -12.55
N VAL A 306 -22.33 -15.97 -11.75
CA VAL A 306 -22.67 -14.58 -12.12
C VAL A 306 -21.84 -14.12 -13.32
N GLN A 307 -20.57 -14.47 -13.40
CA GLN A 307 -19.72 -14.14 -14.55
C GLN A 307 -20.27 -14.75 -15.86
N LEU A 308 -20.74 -16.00 -15.83
CA LEU A 308 -21.37 -16.64 -16.99
C LEU A 308 -22.69 -15.94 -17.38
N GLN A 309 -23.49 -15.51 -16.39
CA GLN A 309 -24.72 -14.74 -16.64
C GLN A 309 -24.41 -13.39 -17.29
N LEU A 310 -23.45 -12.64 -16.76
CA LEU A 310 -23.03 -11.35 -17.34
C LEU A 310 -22.54 -11.51 -18.77
N LYS A 311 -21.74 -12.56 -19.04
CA LYS A 311 -21.29 -12.87 -20.41
C LYS A 311 -22.46 -13.20 -21.34
N ALA A 312 -23.44 -13.97 -20.88
CA ALA A 312 -24.65 -14.28 -21.65
C ALA A 312 -25.52 -13.04 -21.91
N GLU A 313 -25.52 -12.07 -21.00
CA GLU A 313 -26.17 -10.76 -21.16
C GLU A 313 -25.38 -9.79 -22.06
N GLY A 314 -24.21 -10.19 -22.57
CA GLY A 314 -23.33 -9.31 -23.35
C GLY A 314 -22.69 -8.20 -22.51
N LYS A 315 -22.74 -8.29 -21.18
CA LYS A 315 -22.09 -7.32 -20.28
C LYS A 315 -20.59 -7.61 -20.20
N PRO A 316 -19.73 -6.59 -20.32
CA PRO A 316 -18.30 -6.78 -20.23
C PRO A 316 -17.93 -7.26 -18.83
N VAL A 317 -17.00 -8.22 -18.77
CA VAL A 317 -16.29 -8.62 -17.55
C VAL A 317 -14.84 -8.26 -17.78
N GLY A 318 -14.24 -7.49 -16.86
CA GLY A 318 -12.88 -6.97 -17.03
C GLY A 318 -11.82 -8.07 -17.20
N GLY A 319 -10.61 -7.68 -17.61
CA GLY A 319 -9.51 -8.61 -17.87
C GLY A 319 -9.09 -9.49 -16.68
N PHE A 320 -9.40 -9.07 -15.46
CA PHE A 320 -9.20 -9.85 -14.22
C PHE A 320 -10.42 -10.71 -13.83
N GLY A 321 -11.45 -10.79 -14.67
CA GLY A 321 -12.72 -11.43 -14.31
C GLY A 321 -13.52 -10.61 -13.31
N LEU A 322 -14.59 -11.21 -12.78
CA LEU A 322 -15.31 -10.66 -11.63
C LEU A 322 -14.46 -10.90 -10.37
N MET A 323 -14.16 -9.84 -9.62
CA MET A 323 -13.36 -9.91 -8.39
C MET A 323 -14.06 -9.22 -7.23
N TRP A 324 -13.63 -9.51 -5.99
CA TRP A 324 -14.02 -8.70 -4.85
C TRP A 324 -13.51 -7.26 -5.03
N GLU A 325 -14.39 -6.30 -4.78
CA GLU A 325 -14.13 -4.87 -4.84
C GLU A 325 -15.28 -4.09 -4.19
N PRO A 326 -15.11 -2.79 -3.90
CA PRO A 326 -16.19 -1.94 -3.44
C PRO A 326 -17.34 -1.86 -4.45
N SER A 327 -18.56 -1.66 -3.94
CA SER A 327 -19.76 -1.53 -4.76
C SER A 327 -20.40 -0.15 -4.61
N ILE A 328 -20.97 0.38 -5.69
CA ILE A 328 -21.74 1.64 -5.68
C ILE A 328 -23.07 1.42 -4.96
N ASP A 329 -23.06 1.47 -3.64
CA ASP A 329 -24.23 1.14 -2.81
C ASP A 329 -25.21 2.32 -2.63
N GLY A 330 -24.88 3.49 -3.17
CA GLY A 330 -25.71 4.70 -3.07
C GLY A 330 -25.63 5.41 -1.71
N SER A 331 -24.85 4.90 -0.75
CA SER A 331 -24.73 5.45 0.60
C SER A 331 -23.27 5.69 1.02
N PHE A 332 -22.48 4.64 1.16
CA PHE A 332 -21.04 4.72 1.41
C PHE A 332 -20.30 5.16 0.16
N LEU A 333 -20.68 4.60 -1.00
CA LEU A 333 -20.17 5.01 -2.32
C LEU A 333 -21.36 5.42 -3.20
N PRO A 334 -21.75 6.71 -3.18
CA PRO A 334 -22.86 7.21 -3.99
C PRO A 334 -22.48 7.51 -5.45
N TYR A 335 -21.19 7.55 -5.78
CA TYR A 335 -20.67 7.95 -7.08
C TYR A 335 -19.58 6.98 -7.57
N ASN A 336 -19.41 6.88 -8.89
CA ASN A 336 -18.23 6.27 -9.51
C ASN A 336 -17.03 7.20 -9.44
N MET A 337 -15.83 6.63 -9.56
CA MET A 337 -14.56 7.40 -9.44
C MET A 337 -14.38 8.48 -10.51
N THR A 338 -15.06 8.33 -11.65
CA THR A 338 -15.01 9.27 -12.78
C THR A 338 -16.10 10.35 -12.71
N ASP A 339 -17.07 10.23 -11.80
CA ASP A 339 -18.15 11.20 -11.69
C ASP A 339 -17.62 12.55 -11.15
N PRO A 340 -18.08 13.69 -11.68
CA PRO A 340 -17.66 15.00 -11.19
C PRO A 340 -17.89 15.21 -9.69
N ALA A 341 -19.00 14.68 -9.15
CA ALA A 341 -19.31 14.76 -7.73
C ALA A 341 -18.30 14.01 -6.86
N ALA A 342 -17.74 12.90 -7.36
CA ALA A 342 -16.76 12.09 -6.66
C ALA A 342 -15.39 12.78 -6.63
N ILE A 343 -14.99 13.37 -7.76
CA ILE A 343 -13.77 14.18 -7.88
C ILE A 343 -13.84 15.42 -6.95
N GLU A 344 -15.01 16.04 -6.83
CA GLU A 344 -15.24 17.21 -5.98
C GLU A 344 -15.05 16.89 -4.47
N LEU A 345 -15.38 15.67 -4.01
CA LEU A 345 -15.21 15.26 -2.61
C LEU A 345 -13.77 15.38 -2.12
N SER A 346 -12.81 15.09 -2.99
CA SER A 346 -11.38 15.10 -2.71
C SER A 346 -10.62 16.23 -3.40
N LYS A 347 -11.32 17.25 -3.92
CA LYS A 347 -10.69 18.33 -4.69
C LYS A 347 -9.52 19.01 -3.96
N ASN A 348 -9.63 19.16 -2.63
CA ASN A 348 -8.65 19.83 -1.78
C ASN A 348 -7.53 18.91 -1.27
N VAL A 349 -7.53 17.63 -1.65
CA VAL A 349 -6.50 16.66 -1.26
C VAL A 349 -5.39 16.66 -2.33
N PRO A 350 -4.14 17.06 -2.00
CA PRO A 350 -3.01 16.86 -2.89
C PRO A 350 -2.82 15.37 -3.19
N LEU A 351 -2.48 15.06 -4.44
CA LEU A 351 -2.32 13.70 -4.93
C LEU A 351 -0.90 13.48 -5.46
N LEU A 352 -0.23 12.46 -4.97
CA LEU A 352 0.94 11.85 -5.62
C LEU A 352 0.49 10.52 -6.22
N VAL A 353 0.65 10.31 -7.52
CA VAL A 353 0.19 9.10 -8.21
C VAL A 353 1.30 8.55 -9.10
N GLY A 354 1.43 7.23 -9.18
CA GLY A 354 2.43 6.62 -10.06
C GLY A 354 2.20 5.16 -10.32
N SER A 355 3.07 4.60 -11.14
CA SER A 355 3.10 3.18 -11.50
C SER A 355 4.54 2.73 -11.65
N THR A 356 4.78 1.42 -11.63
CA THR A 356 6.05 0.87 -12.09
C THR A 356 6.07 0.78 -13.62
N LYS A 357 7.25 0.72 -14.23
CA LYS A 357 7.40 0.55 -15.68
C LYS A 357 7.02 -0.87 -16.11
N ASN A 358 7.35 -1.87 -15.29
CA ASN A 358 7.32 -3.28 -15.66
C ASN A 358 6.35 -4.07 -14.76
N GLU A 359 5.13 -3.56 -14.54
CA GLU A 359 4.16 -4.07 -13.56
C GLU A 359 3.96 -5.60 -13.61
N PHE A 360 3.05 -6.09 -14.46
CA PHE A 360 2.76 -7.52 -14.63
C PHE A 360 3.46 -8.04 -15.87
N MET A 361 4.73 -8.44 -15.70
CA MET A 361 5.59 -8.90 -16.78
C MET A 361 5.17 -10.26 -17.31
N ALA A 362 5.06 -10.38 -18.63
CA ALA A 362 4.79 -11.64 -19.29
C ALA A 362 5.97 -12.62 -19.12
N SER A 363 7.19 -12.09 -19.12
CA SER A 363 8.42 -12.89 -18.94
C SER A 363 8.56 -13.52 -17.55
N LEU A 364 7.95 -12.94 -16.52
CA LEU A 364 7.96 -13.49 -15.16
C LEU A 364 6.90 -14.59 -14.99
N ILE A 365 5.77 -14.47 -15.69
CA ILE A 365 4.70 -15.48 -15.69
C ILE A 365 5.08 -16.68 -16.56
N ASN A 366 5.67 -16.41 -17.73
CA ASN A 366 6.16 -17.42 -18.65
C ASN A 366 7.66 -17.21 -18.92
N PRO A 367 8.53 -17.96 -18.23
CA PRO A 367 9.98 -17.84 -18.37
C PRO A 367 10.52 -18.03 -19.80
N THR A 368 9.77 -18.69 -20.69
CA THR A 368 10.20 -18.83 -22.10
C THR A 368 10.26 -17.49 -22.83
N ILE A 369 9.41 -16.52 -22.45
CA ILE A 369 9.41 -15.16 -23.01
C ILE A 369 10.70 -14.42 -22.63
N ALA A 370 11.28 -14.70 -21.46
CA ALA A 370 12.53 -14.07 -21.03
C ALA A 370 13.71 -14.39 -21.98
N GLY A 371 13.65 -15.55 -22.64
CA GLY A 371 14.68 -16.03 -23.57
C GLY A 371 14.41 -15.74 -25.05
N PHE A 372 13.36 -14.99 -25.39
CA PHE A 372 13.02 -14.68 -26.79
C PHE A 372 14.15 -13.97 -27.52
N THR A 373 14.31 -14.31 -28.80
CA THR A 373 15.00 -13.51 -29.81
C THR A 373 14.17 -12.27 -30.20
N MET A 374 14.77 -11.32 -30.93
CA MET A 374 14.02 -10.15 -31.41
C MET A 374 12.89 -10.54 -32.39
N ASP A 375 13.06 -11.58 -33.19
CA ASP A 375 12.03 -12.03 -34.13
C ASP A 375 10.84 -12.66 -33.40
N GLU A 376 11.09 -13.44 -32.35
CA GLU A 376 10.03 -14.00 -31.50
C GLU A 376 9.30 -12.90 -30.72
N ALA A 377 10.02 -11.91 -30.20
CA ALA A 377 9.42 -10.76 -29.53
C ALA A 377 8.56 -9.93 -30.51
N LYS A 378 9.03 -9.71 -31.74
CA LYS A 378 8.22 -9.07 -32.81
C LYS A 378 6.96 -9.88 -33.10
N ALA A 379 7.08 -11.19 -33.29
CA ALA A 379 5.94 -12.06 -33.56
C ALA A 379 4.93 -12.05 -32.39
N TYR A 380 5.40 -11.99 -31.15
CA TYR A 380 4.55 -11.83 -29.97
C TYR A 380 3.80 -10.49 -30.00
N LEU A 381 4.52 -9.39 -30.22
CA LEU A 381 3.97 -8.04 -30.27
C LEU A 381 3.00 -7.85 -31.45
N GLN A 382 3.24 -8.53 -32.57
CA GLN A 382 2.37 -8.49 -33.76
C GLN A 382 0.97 -9.03 -33.49
N LYS A 383 0.80 -9.99 -32.56
CA LYS A 383 -0.52 -10.42 -32.09
C LYS A 383 -1.31 -9.29 -31.42
N LYS A 384 -0.60 -8.30 -30.84
CA LYS A 384 -1.20 -7.17 -30.14
C LYS A 384 -1.33 -5.93 -31.02
N TYR A 385 -0.31 -5.62 -31.81
CA TYR A 385 -0.16 -4.35 -32.54
C TYR A 385 -0.27 -4.48 -34.06
N GLY A 386 -0.32 -5.70 -34.61
CA GLY A 386 -0.43 -5.94 -36.06
C GLY A 386 0.67 -5.21 -36.85
N ASP A 387 0.29 -4.55 -37.93
CA ASP A 387 1.20 -3.79 -38.81
C ASP A 387 1.90 -2.62 -38.10
N LYS A 388 1.45 -2.22 -36.91
CA LYS A 388 2.06 -1.15 -36.11
C LYS A 388 3.23 -1.64 -35.24
N THR A 389 3.63 -2.91 -35.33
CA THR A 389 4.66 -3.50 -34.45
C THR A 389 6.03 -2.84 -34.55
N ASP A 390 6.53 -2.58 -35.76
CA ASP A 390 7.82 -1.88 -35.90
C ASP A 390 7.74 -0.43 -35.43
N THR A 391 6.59 0.23 -35.63
CA THR A 391 6.34 1.56 -35.06
C THR A 391 6.37 1.50 -33.54
N TYR A 392 5.73 0.51 -32.92
CA TYR A 392 5.73 0.32 -31.47
C TYR A 392 7.17 0.16 -30.94
N ILE A 393 7.98 -0.69 -31.57
CA ILE A 393 9.38 -0.90 -31.18
C ILE A 393 10.19 0.39 -31.27
N ALA A 394 10.00 1.17 -32.35
CA ALA A 394 10.66 2.46 -32.52
C ALA A 394 10.24 3.48 -31.45
N GLU A 395 8.95 3.56 -31.12
CA GLU A 395 8.43 4.45 -30.07
C GLU A 395 8.88 4.02 -28.67
N VAL A 396 9.00 2.71 -28.41
CA VAL A 396 9.59 2.20 -27.17
C VAL A 396 11.04 2.64 -27.04
N LYS A 397 11.84 2.58 -28.11
CA LYS A 397 13.23 3.05 -28.08
C LYS A 397 13.33 4.56 -27.84
N LYS A 398 12.39 5.37 -28.35
CA LYS A 398 12.35 6.81 -28.08
C LYS A 398 12.00 7.12 -26.62
N ALA A 399 10.95 6.48 -26.10
CA ALA A 399 10.48 6.69 -24.73
C ALA A 399 11.47 6.13 -23.67
N TYR A 400 12.06 4.97 -23.98
CA TYR A 400 12.91 4.19 -23.11
C TYR A 400 14.18 3.70 -23.86
N PRO A 401 15.19 4.58 -24.06
CA PRO A 401 16.38 4.26 -24.86
C PRO A 401 17.18 3.04 -24.38
N ASN A 402 17.15 2.77 -23.08
CA ASN A 402 17.86 1.66 -22.43
C ASN A 402 17.15 0.29 -22.57
N THR A 403 16.01 0.22 -23.24
CA THR A 403 15.31 -1.05 -23.52
C THR A 403 16.09 -1.82 -24.57
N VAL A 404 16.85 -2.86 -24.19
CA VAL A 404 17.74 -3.60 -25.12
C VAL A 404 17.34 -5.05 -25.30
N LYS A 405 16.91 -5.75 -24.24
CA LYS A 405 16.57 -7.18 -24.34
C LYS A 405 15.22 -7.35 -25.06
N PRO A 406 15.01 -8.41 -25.87
CA PRO A 406 13.75 -8.61 -26.59
C PRO A 406 12.50 -8.63 -25.68
N ALA A 407 12.59 -9.30 -24.53
CA ALA A 407 11.51 -9.35 -23.54
C ALA A 407 11.15 -7.96 -22.96
N ASP A 408 12.09 -7.01 -22.92
CA ASP A 408 11.85 -5.68 -22.35
C ASP A 408 10.86 -4.86 -23.18
N TYR A 409 10.69 -5.16 -24.47
CA TYR A 409 9.66 -4.55 -25.30
C TYR A 409 8.26 -5.07 -24.99
N ILE A 410 8.16 -6.27 -24.43
CA ILE A 410 6.88 -6.93 -24.09
C ILE A 410 6.43 -6.50 -22.70
N ASP A 411 7.36 -6.39 -21.76
CA ASP A 411 7.09 -6.22 -20.33
C ASP A 411 6.83 -4.77 -19.89
N ILE A 412 6.59 -3.84 -20.82
CA ILE A 412 6.22 -2.45 -20.47
C ILE A 412 4.72 -2.41 -20.19
N ASP A 413 4.32 -1.95 -19.01
CA ASP A 413 2.90 -1.76 -18.72
C ASP A 413 2.34 -0.56 -19.49
N LEU A 414 1.48 -0.87 -20.46
CA LEU A 414 0.78 0.10 -21.30
C LEU A 414 -0.72 -0.14 -21.35
N THR A 415 -1.25 -1.08 -20.56
CA THR A 415 -2.66 -1.50 -20.64
C THR A 415 -3.39 -1.39 -19.33
N THR A 416 -2.71 -1.38 -18.19
CA THR A 416 -3.38 -1.52 -16.90
C THR A 416 -3.09 -0.34 -15.96
N PHE A 417 -1.88 -0.24 -15.41
CA PHE A 417 -1.57 0.66 -14.30
C PHE A 417 -1.12 2.03 -14.77
N ARG A 418 -0.22 2.10 -15.75
CA ARG A 418 0.26 3.35 -16.34
C ARG A 418 -0.87 4.13 -17.02
N PRO A 419 -1.73 3.53 -17.87
CA PRO A 419 -2.90 4.25 -18.40
C PRO A 419 -3.84 4.72 -17.31
N GLY A 420 -4.07 3.90 -16.28
CA GLY A 420 -4.90 4.25 -15.12
C GLY A 420 -4.35 5.46 -14.35
N THR A 421 -3.04 5.47 -14.11
CA THR A 421 -2.29 6.55 -13.46
C THR A 421 -2.47 7.86 -14.21
N VAL A 422 -2.29 7.84 -15.53
CA VAL A 422 -2.48 9.02 -16.39
C VAL A 422 -3.92 9.50 -16.37
N ARG A 423 -4.90 8.60 -16.46
CA ARG A 423 -6.33 8.96 -16.39
C ARG A 423 -6.69 9.63 -15.05
N GLN A 424 -6.25 9.06 -13.92
CA GLN A 424 -6.54 9.64 -12.61
C GLN A 424 -5.89 11.02 -12.45
N ALA A 425 -4.64 11.17 -12.90
CA ALA A 425 -3.94 12.44 -12.83
C ALA A 425 -4.58 13.51 -13.73
N ASN A 426 -5.02 13.16 -14.94
CA ASN A 426 -5.76 14.06 -15.83
C ASN A 426 -7.05 14.53 -15.15
N ALA A 427 -7.88 13.58 -14.70
CA ALA A 427 -9.15 13.89 -14.05
C ALA A 427 -8.97 14.81 -12.82
N LYS A 428 -7.99 14.52 -11.96
CA LYS A 428 -7.75 15.32 -10.75
C LYS A 428 -7.12 16.70 -11.04
N SER A 429 -6.20 16.78 -12.01
CA SER A 429 -5.51 18.04 -12.34
C SER A 429 -6.38 19.00 -13.17
N ALA A 430 -7.43 18.51 -13.82
CA ALA A 430 -8.39 19.34 -14.55
C ALA A 430 -9.37 20.12 -13.64
N VAL A 431 -9.42 19.79 -12.34
CA VAL A 431 -10.34 20.45 -11.39
C VAL A 431 -9.88 21.89 -11.13
N VAL A 432 -10.70 22.85 -11.50
CA VAL A 432 -10.44 24.28 -11.24
C VAL A 432 -10.34 24.54 -9.73
N GLY A 433 -9.23 25.15 -9.30
CA GLY A 433 -8.95 25.37 -7.88
C GLY A 433 -8.65 24.10 -7.09
N GLY A 434 -8.45 22.96 -7.76
CA GLY A 434 -8.07 21.70 -7.13
C GLY A 434 -6.64 21.75 -6.56
N ALA A 435 -6.41 20.93 -5.55
CA ALA A 435 -5.09 20.74 -4.96
C ALA A 435 -4.09 20.11 -5.95
N PRO A 436 -2.78 20.34 -5.75
CA PRO A 436 -1.71 19.85 -6.62
C PRO A 436 -1.75 18.35 -6.88
N VAL A 437 -1.39 17.98 -8.11
CA VAL A 437 -1.14 16.59 -8.51
C VAL A 437 0.34 16.46 -8.89
N TYR A 438 0.99 15.38 -8.48
CA TYR A 438 2.33 14.99 -8.91
C TYR A 438 2.30 13.56 -9.45
N MET A 439 3.05 13.31 -10.52
CA MET A 439 3.10 11.99 -11.14
C MET A 439 4.51 11.43 -11.12
N TYR A 440 4.65 10.13 -10.86
CA TYR A 440 5.92 9.40 -11.04
C TYR A 440 5.75 8.13 -11.89
N GLN A 441 6.88 7.62 -12.38
CA GLN A 441 7.03 6.26 -12.89
C GLN A 441 8.29 5.64 -12.29
N PHE A 442 8.16 4.50 -11.61
CA PHE A 442 9.31 3.76 -11.10
C PHE A 442 9.89 2.88 -12.21
N ALA A 443 11.14 3.15 -12.61
CA ALA A 443 11.81 2.54 -13.76
C ALA A 443 13.18 1.92 -13.42
N TRP A 444 13.60 1.97 -12.15
CA TRP A 444 14.81 1.33 -11.66
C TRP A 444 14.76 -0.18 -11.86
N GLN A 445 15.83 -0.75 -12.41
CA GLN A 445 15.92 -2.15 -12.77
C GLN A 445 16.68 -2.93 -11.69
N SER A 446 16.02 -3.91 -11.08
CA SER A 446 16.67 -4.81 -10.13
C SER A 446 17.85 -5.55 -10.78
N PRO A 447 18.99 -5.69 -10.09
CA PRO A 447 20.10 -6.52 -10.55
C PRO A 447 19.92 -8.01 -10.19
N VAL A 448 18.94 -8.34 -9.34
CA VAL A 448 18.79 -9.69 -8.78
C VAL A 448 18.26 -10.66 -9.83
N MET A 449 18.73 -11.90 -9.78
CA MET A 449 18.43 -12.95 -10.76
C MET A 449 18.69 -12.52 -12.21
N ASP A 450 19.90 -12.03 -12.50
CA ASP A 450 20.29 -11.54 -13.85
C ASP A 450 19.37 -10.43 -14.41
N GLY A 451 18.77 -9.67 -13.49
CA GLY A 451 17.81 -8.61 -13.76
C GLY A 451 16.41 -9.08 -14.15
N MET A 452 16.03 -10.31 -13.76
CA MET A 452 14.71 -10.88 -14.05
C MET A 452 13.57 -10.00 -13.53
N TYR A 453 13.72 -9.41 -12.33
CA TYR A 453 12.64 -8.64 -11.70
C TYR A 453 12.42 -7.24 -12.29
N LYS A 454 13.35 -6.69 -13.07
CA LYS A 454 13.21 -5.36 -13.70
C LYS A 454 12.69 -4.31 -12.70
N SER A 455 11.66 -3.54 -13.07
CA SER A 455 10.84 -2.70 -12.19
C SER A 455 9.48 -3.34 -11.90
N VAL A 456 9.45 -4.59 -11.44
CA VAL A 456 8.19 -5.34 -11.22
C VAL A 456 7.26 -4.63 -10.22
N HIS A 457 5.97 -4.91 -10.34
CA HIS A 457 4.94 -4.50 -9.40
C HIS A 457 5.37 -4.67 -7.93
N CYS A 458 5.08 -3.66 -7.10
CA CYS A 458 5.41 -3.56 -5.66
C CYS A 458 6.89 -3.28 -5.32
N MET A 459 7.81 -3.31 -6.27
CA MET A 459 9.24 -3.12 -5.98
C MET A 459 9.57 -1.73 -5.40
N ASP A 460 8.82 -0.71 -5.82
CA ASP A 460 9.00 0.67 -5.38
C ASP A 460 8.75 0.88 -3.88
N ILE A 461 7.99 0.00 -3.24
CA ILE A 461 7.67 0.06 -1.80
C ILE A 461 8.92 0.05 -0.93
N ALA A 462 9.91 -0.80 -1.27
CA ALA A 462 11.17 -0.88 -0.54
C ALA A 462 11.93 0.46 -0.55
N PHE A 463 11.77 1.26 -1.60
CA PHE A 463 12.43 2.56 -1.74
C PHE A 463 11.69 3.65 -0.99
N GLN A 464 10.36 3.60 -0.98
CA GLN A 464 9.48 4.57 -0.32
C GLN A 464 9.57 4.47 1.20
N PHE A 465 9.61 3.24 1.72
CA PHE A 465 9.80 2.98 3.15
C PHE A 465 11.26 3.05 3.62
N ASN A 466 12.21 3.25 2.69
CA ASN A 466 13.65 3.22 2.97
C ASN A 466 14.10 1.87 3.59
N ASN A 467 13.58 0.77 3.04
CA ASN A 467 13.71 -0.61 3.53
C ASN A 467 14.57 -1.51 2.63
N ILE A 468 15.54 -0.94 1.90
CA ILE A 468 16.41 -1.71 0.98
C ILE A 468 17.06 -2.92 1.65
N GLY A 469 17.66 -2.75 2.85
CA GLY A 469 18.27 -3.86 3.59
C GLY A 469 17.29 -4.87 4.21
N ARG A 470 15.98 -4.63 4.12
CA ARG A 470 14.94 -5.61 4.49
C ARG A 470 14.38 -6.35 3.27
N CYS A 471 14.78 -5.95 2.06
CA CYS A 471 14.25 -6.46 0.81
C CYS A 471 15.42 -6.78 -0.15
N GLU A 472 16.45 -7.45 0.37
CA GLU A 472 17.68 -7.73 -0.38
C GLU A 472 17.40 -8.67 -1.57
N GLU A 473 16.41 -9.54 -1.42
CA GLU A 473 15.95 -10.49 -2.44
C GLU A 473 15.30 -9.81 -3.65
N PHE A 474 14.79 -8.58 -3.48
CA PHE A 474 14.33 -7.76 -4.60
C PHE A 474 15.35 -6.73 -5.07
N THR A 475 16.06 -6.11 -4.13
CA THR A 475 16.86 -4.90 -4.39
C THR A 475 18.34 -5.18 -4.61
N GLY A 476 18.80 -6.37 -4.20
CA GLY A 476 20.22 -6.75 -4.17
C GLY A 476 21.05 -5.96 -3.17
N ALA A 477 20.42 -5.10 -2.34
CA ALA A 477 21.08 -4.20 -1.39
C ALA A 477 22.24 -3.37 -2.01
N GLY A 478 22.15 -3.06 -3.30
CA GLY A 478 23.19 -2.33 -4.02
C GLY A 478 23.30 -0.86 -3.60
N LYS A 479 24.46 -0.24 -3.85
CA LYS A 479 24.71 1.18 -3.50
C LYS A 479 23.73 2.11 -4.20
N GLU A 480 23.41 1.81 -5.45
CA GLU A 480 22.43 2.53 -6.27
C GLU A 480 21.02 2.43 -5.68
N ALA A 481 20.64 1.24 -5.20
CA ALA A 481 19.33 1.03 -4.56
C ALA A 481 19.19 1.89 -3.29
N TYR A 482 20.20 1.87 -2.42
CA TYR A 482 20.23 2.73 -1.22
C TYR A 482 20.22 4.23 -1.57
N ALA A 483 21.00 4.65 -2.56
CA ALA A 483 21.05 6.05 -2.99
C ALA A 483 19.71 6.52 -3.56
N LEU A 484 19.03 5.67 -4.34
CA LEU A 484 17.71 5.97 -4.88
C LEU A 484 16.64 5.97 -3.78
N ALA A 485 16.64 4.98 -2.89
CA ALA A 485 15.73 4.92 -1.74
C ALA A 485 15.87 6.15 -0.86
N ALA A 486 17.10 6.66 -0.71
CA ALA A 486 17.36 7.89 0.03
C ALA A 486 16.59 9.09 -0.54
N LYS A 487 16.48 9.19 -1.87
CA LYS A 487 15.77 10.26 -2.57
C LYS A 487 14.25 10.04 -2.57
N ILE A 488 13.81 8.82 -2.90
CA ILE A 488 12.38 8.44 -2.99
C ILE A 488 11.71 8.63 -1.63
N SER A 489 12.18 7.97 -0.57
CA SER A 489 11.57 8.13 0.75
C SER A 489 11.54 9.59 1.23
N GLN A 490 12.55 10.41 0.90
CA GLN A 490 12.54 11.84 1.23
C GLN A 490 11.42 12.60 0.50
N ALA A 491 11.14 12.27 -0.76
CA ALA A 491 10.02 12.84 -1.50
C ALA A 491 8.66 12.47 -0.87
N TRP A 492 8.50 11.23 -0.41
CA TRP A 492 7.29 10.79 0.31
C TRP A 492 7.13 11.51 1.65
N ILE A 493 8.21 11.68 2.40
CA ILE A 493 8.23 12.45 3.66
C ILE A 493 7.86 13.91 3.40
N ASN A 494 8.43 14.55 2.39
CA ASN A 494 8.16 15.94 2.05
C ASN A 494 6.71 16.12 1.59
N PHE A 495 6.20 15.18 0.80
CA PHE A 495 4.81 15.15 0.40
C PHE A 495 3.90 15.01 1.63
N ALA A 496 4.15 14.06 2.53
CA ALA A 496 3.35 13.91 3.75
C ALA A 496 3.33 15.19 4.59
N ARG A 497 4.48 15.88 4.68
CA ARG A 497 4.62 17.11 5.44
C ARG A 497 3.92 18.32 4.80
N THR A 498 4.00 18.48 3.48
CA THR A 498 3.67 19.74 2.80
C THR A 498 2.71 19.63 1.61
N GLY A 499 2.48 18.42 1.09
CA GLY A 499 1.78 18.18 -0.17
C GLY A 499 2.65 18.37 -1.41
N ASN A 500 3.95 18.58 -1.24
CA ASN A 500 4.93 18.75 -2.32
C ASN A 500 6.07 17.73 -2.18
N PRO A 501 6.33 16.87 -3.19
CA PRO A 501 7.33 15.81 -3.11
C PRO A 501 8.77 16.27 -3.45
N ASN A 502 8.99 17.55 -3.75
CA ASN A 502 10.33 18.05 -4.09
C ASN A 502 11.31 17.78 -2.94
N ALA A 503 12.47 17.21 -3.26
CA ALA A 503 13.50 16.83 -2.29
C ALA A 503 14.90 17.12 -2.81
N LYS A 504 15.85 17.37 -1.91
CA LYS A 504 17.27 17.56 -2.26
C LYS A 504 17.79 16.32 -2.98
N GLY A 505 18.48 16.53 -4.11
CA GLY A 505 19.05 15.44 -4.92
C GLY A 505 18.10 14.85 -5.96
N LEU A 506 16.86 15.35 -6.04
CA LEU A 506 15.97 15.17 -7.18
C LEU A 506 16.01 16.43 -8.07
N PRO A 507 15.76 16.30 -9.39
CA PRO A 507 15.44 17.46 -10.21
C PRO A 507 14.14 18.12 -9.71
N ASN A 508 13.94 19.38 -10.08
CA ASN A 508 12.69 20.06 -9.77
C ASN A 508 11.50 19.25 -10.33
N TRP A 509 10.61 18.82 -9.45
CA TRP A 509 9.43 18.03 -9.77
C TRP A 509 8.23 18.96 -9.90
N PRO A 510 7.84 19.34 -11.13
CA PRO A 510 6.71 20.24 -11.33
C PRO A 510 5.39 19.53 -11.00
N MET A 511 4.37 20.32 -10.69
CA MET A 511 3.00 19.80 -10.65
C MET A 511 2.60 19.25 -12.02
N TYR A 512 1.91 18.12 -11.99
CA TYR A 512 1.31 17.51 -13.17
C TYR A 512 0.10 18.32 -13.64
N THR A 513 0.02 18.54 -14.95
CA THR A 513 -1.21 18.91 -15.65
C THR A 513 -1.30 18.07 -16.91
N GLU A 514 -2.51 17.81 -17.41
CA GLU A 514 -2.67 17.13 -18.70
C GLU A 514 -1.91 17.86 -19.82
N LYS A 515 -1.80 19.19 -19.78
CA LYS A 515 -1.05 19.97 -20.76
C LYS A 515 0.46 19.67 -20.72
N ASN A 516 1.07 19.60 -19.54
CA ASN A 516 2.52 19.41 -19.43
C ASN A 516 2.94 17.94 -19.45
N GLY A 517 2.10 17.01 -18.98
CA GLY A 517 2.42 15.58 -18.92
C GLY A 517 3.65 15.23 -18.07
N ALA A 518 3.97 16.04 -17.06
CA ALA A 518 5.24 15.94 -16.33
C ALA A 518 5.25 14.78 -15.32
N ALA A 519 6.18 13.83 -15.47
CA ALA A 519 6.36 12.71 -14.57
C ALA A 519 7.82 12.60 -14.10
N MET A 520 8.01 12.40 -12.79
CA MET A 520 9.31 12.00 -12.23
C MET A 520 9.56 10.53 -12.57
N VAL A 521 10.60 10.24 -13.34
CA VAL A 521 11.03 8.89 -13.64
C VAL A 521 12.14 8.51 -12.66
N PHE A 522 11.87 7.53 -11.80
CA PHE A 522 12.83 7.03 -10.82
C PHE A 522 13.64 5.88 -11.42
N ASP A 523 14.90 6.17 -11.71
CA ASP A 523 15.97 5.20 -12.02
C ASP A 523 17.23 5.61 -11.22
N ASN A 524 18.39 5.01 -11.47
CA ASN A 524 19.66 5.36 -10.83
C ASN A 524 19.94 6.88 -10.85
N GLN A 525 19.56 7.55 -11.95
CA GLN A 525 19.52 9.00 -12.08
C GLN A 525 18.07 9.45 -12.31
N PRO A 526 17.38 9.94 -11.27
CA PRO A 526 16.01 10.44 -11.43
C PRO A 526 15.96 11.65 -12.36
N GLU A 527 14.98 11.65 -13.26
CA GLU A 527 14.75 12.72 -14.23
C GLU A 527 13.25 13.06 -14.35
N VAL A 528 12.92 14.29 -14.74
CA VAL A 528 11.54 14.63 -15.10
C VAL A 528 11.37 14.51 -16.60
N LYS A 529 10.41 13.70 -17.03
CA LYS A 529 10.00 13.55 -18.42
C LYS A 529 8.62 14.16 -18.66
N TYR A 530 8.37 14.59 -19.89
CA TYR A 530 7.12 15.21 -20.31
C TYR A 530 6.54 14.40 -21.46
N HIS A 531 5.33 13.85 -21.29
CA HIS A 531 4.62 13.07 -22.32
C HIS A 531 5.45 11.94 -22.96
N HIS A 532 6.46 11.41 -22.26
CA HIS A 532 7.48 10.55 -22.88
C HIS A 532 6.92 9.25 -23.45
N ASP A 533 5.81 8.76 -22.90
CA ASP A 533 5.15 7.52 -23.30
C ASP A 533 3.74 7.76 -23.87
N GLN A 534 3.37 9.00 -24.19
CA GLN A 534 2.02 9.33 -24.67
C GLN A 534 1.64 8.59 -25.96
N ILE A 535 2.55 8.53 -26.94
CA ILE A 535 2.32 7.82 -28.20
C ILE A 535 2.10 6.33 -27.94
N LEU A 536 2.91 5.72 -27.06
CA LEU A 536 2.77 4.30 -26.69
C LEU A 536 1.42 4.01 -26.03
N LEU A 537 0.96 4.90 -25.15
CA LEU A 537 -0.36 4.79 -24.50
C LEU A 537 -1.50 4.90 -25.52
N GLN A 538 -1.41 5.82 -26.48
CA GLN A 538 -2.38 5.95 -27.56
C GLN A 538 -2.41 4.71 -28.46
N MET A 539 -1.24 4.16 -28.81
CA MET A 539 -1.13 2.93 -29.60
C MET A 539 -1.74 1.74 -28.87
N ALA A 540 -1.56 1.63 -27.56
CA ALA A 540 -2.11 0.54 -26.76
C ALA A 540 -3.64 0.64 -26.58
N ALA A 541 -4.20 1.85 -26.61
CA ALA A 541 -5.63 2.09 -26.45
C ALA A 541 -6.47 1.88 -27.73
N ALA A 542 -5.86 1.93 -28.92
CA ALA A 542 -6.56 1.92 -30.22
C ALA A 542 -7.05 0.52 -30.67
N LYS A 543 -7.59 -0.29 -29.73
CA LYS A 543 -8.12 -1.64 -30.00
C LYS A 543 -9.64 -1.68 -30.10
#